data_AF-A0A1E1XVG0-F1
#
_entry.id   AF-A0A1E1XVG0-F1
#
_cell.length_a   1.000
_cell.length_b   1.000
_cell.length_c   1.000
_cell.angle_alpha   90.00
_cell.angle_beta   90.00
_cell.angle_gamma   90.00
#
_symmetry.space_group_name_H-M   'P 1'
#
loop_
_entity.id
_entity.type
_entity.pdbx_description
1 polymer ?
#
loop_
_entity_poly.entity_id
_entity_poly.type
_entity_poly.pdbx_seq_one_letter_code
_entity_poly.pdbx_strand_id
1 'polypeptide(L)'
;QNKYLNTSSLCMRDAHYAHYRKIDGAVLTSEGENNLDCVISFHTDSILQRFMLRFEKLALDCHDHLVIFDGAHAIGNPKVDLSCGSTHSDVGVIFTQTNFVTLKYTTDDSSPQGNGFRLIITAYKYIQPLGLQCRDFECLNSFCISGNLTCDGVNHCGDNSDETSHALCIGTTLPSVVATPGQP
;
A
#
# COMPACT_ATOMS: atom_id res chain seq x y z
N GLN A 1 11.89 -3.45 -1.87
CA GLN A 1 12.12 -2.11 -1.32
C GLN A 1 10.89 -1.30 -1.68
N ASN A 2 10.47 -0.44 -0.77
CA ASN A 2 9.29 0.38 -0.93
C ASN A 2 9.34 1.30 -2.17
N LYS A 3 8.25 1.34 -2.94
CA LYS A 3 8.10 2.25 -4.06
C LYS A 3 7.19 3.42 -3.69
N TYR A 4 7.73 4.63 -3.65
CA TYR A 4 6.96 5.85 -3.48
C TYR A 4 6.53 6.34 -4.85
N LEU A 5 5.21 6.42 -5.05
CA LEU A 5 4.60 6.74 -6.33
C LEU A 5 3.65 7.92 -6.15
N ASN A 6 3.74 8.90 -7.02
CA ASN A 6 2.81 10.04 -7.03
C ASN A 6 1.94 9.95 -8.29
N THR A 7 0.63 10.12 -8.13
CA THR A 7 -0.36 10.05 -9.22
C THR A 7 -0.01 10.99 -10.36
N SER A 8 0.38 12.24 -10.09
CA SER A 8 0.77 13.20 -11.15
C SER A 8 1.88 12.64 -12.07
N SER A 9 2.91 12.01 -11.50
CA SER A 9 4.04 11.44 -12.25
C SER A 9 3.69 10.12 -12.96
N LEU A 10 2.80 9.33 -12.37
CA LEU A 10 2.38 8.05 -12.92
C LEU A 10 1.41 8.20 -14.09
N CYS A 11 0.64 9.29 -14.09
CA CYS A 11 -0.49 9.51 -14.99
C CYS A 11 -0.17 10.49 -16.14
N MET A 12 1.06 11.01 -16.24
CA MET A 12 1.45 11.86 -17.36
C MET A 12 1.58 11.07 -18.68
N ARG A 13 1.00 11.69 -19.72
CA ARG A 13 0.80 11.24 -21.12
C ARG A 13 1.99 10.45 -21.69
N ASP A 14 1.66 9.37 -22.41
CA ASP A 14 2.55 8.44 -23.17
C ASP A 14 3.10 7.18 -22.49
N ALA A 15 2.31 6.50 -21.65
CA ALA A 15 2.48 5.06 -21.46
C ALA A 15 1.49 4.30 -22.35
N HIS A 16 1.72 4.29 -23.67
CA HIS A 16 0.97 3.50 -24.66
C HIS A 16 1.02 1.97 -24.45
N TYR A 17 1.52 1.50 -23.30
CA TYR A 17 1.45 0.13 -22.85
C TYR A 17 1.14 0.11 -21.36
N ALA A 18 0.02 -0.53 -21.01
CA ALA A 18 -0.31 -0.96 -19.67
C ALA A 18 0.76 -1.94 -19.17
N HIS A 19 1.92 -1.43 -18.78
CA HIS A 19 2.94 -2.23 -18.13
C HIS A 19 2.47 -2.47 -16.70
N TYR A 20 1.99 -3.68 -16.45
CA TYR A 20 1.77 -4.16 -15.09
C TYR A 20 3.06 -3.95 -14.30
N ARG A 21 2.97 -3.25 -13.17
CA ARG A 21 4.14 -2.96 -12.34
C ARG A 21 4.23 -3.98 -11.22
N LYS A 22 5.32 -4.74 -11.21
CA LYS A 22 5.63 -5.61 -10.08
C LYS A 22 5.94 -4.77 -8.84
N ILE A 23 5.24 -5.03 -7.74
CA ILE A 23 5.52 -4.41 -6.44
C ILE A 23 5.45 -5.44 -5.30
N ASP A 24 6.36 -5.31 -4.34
CA ASP A 24 6.23 -5.97 -3.03
C ASP A 24 5.45 -5.06 -2.07
N GLY A 25 5.76 -3.76 -2.12
CA GLY A 25 5.09 -2.70 -1.36
C GLY A 25 5.20 -1.37 -2.10
N ALA A 26 4.18 -0.53 -1.99
CA ALA A 26 4.16 0.81 -2.56
C ALA A 26 3.34 1.78 -1.71
N VAL A 27 3.75 3.04 -1.71
CA VAL A 27 2.99 4.17 -1.18
C VAL A 27 2.57 5.04 -2.36
N LEU A 28 1.29 5.02 -2.68
CA LEU A 28 0.69 5.87 -3.70
C LEU A 28 0.12 7.13 -3.05
N THR A 29 0.53 8.28 -3.57
CA THR A 29 0.11 9.59 -3.08
C THR A 29 -0.58 10.39 -4.16
N SER A 30 -1.61 11.12 -3.76
CA SER A 30 -2.29 12.16 -4.55
C SER A 30 -2.41 13.42 -3.71
N GLU A 31 -2.23 14.56 -4.37
CA GLU A 31 -2.28 15.90 -3.78
C GLU A 31 -3.43 16.76 -4.36
N GLY A 32 -4.45 16.12 -4.94
CA GLY A 32 -5.60 16.81 -5.56
C GLY A 32 -5.27 17.25 -6.98
N GLU A 33 -4.84 16.30 -7.82
CA GLU A 33 -4.53 16.58 -9.22
C GLU A 33 -5.79 16.79 -10.05
N ASN A 34 -5.78 17.76 -10.97
CA ASN A 34 -6.92 18.04 -11.85
C ASN A 34 -6.74 17.36 -13.23
N ASN A 35 -7.85 17.08 -13.90
CA ASN A 35 -7.96 16.56 -15.26
C ASN A 35 -7.19 15.24 -15.47
N LEU A 36 -7.19 14.37 -14.47
CA LEU A 36 -6.62 13.03 -14.60
C LEU A 36 -7.68 12.03 -15.08
N ASP A 37 -7.31 11.18 -16.03
CA ASP A 37 -7.98 9.90 -16.30
C ASP A 37 -6.88 8.84 -16.38
N CYS A 38 -6.68 8.14 -15.26
CA CYS A 38 -5.50 7.33 -15.05
C CYS A 38 -5.86 5.91 -14.64
N VAL A 39 -5.30 4.93 -15.34
CA VAL A 39 -5.43 3.51 -15.00
C VAL A 39 -4.06 2.93 -14.71
N ILE A 40 -3.86 2.45 -13.48
CA ILE A 40 -2.60 1.89 -13.00
C ILE A 40 -2.84 0.46 -12.52
N SER A 41 -2.08 -0.48 -13.06
CA SER A 41 -2.18 -1.89 -12.67
C SER A 41 -0.89 -2.38 -12.03
N PHE A 42 -1.02 -3.00 -10.87
CA PHE A 42 0.07 -3.65 -10.15
C PHE A 42 -0.12 -5.16 -10.14
N HIS A 43 1.00 -5.88 -10.05
CA HIS A 43 0.99 -7.33 -9.85
C HIS A 43 2.04 -7.74 -8.82
N THR A 44 1.78 -8.85 -8.13
CA THR A 44 2.72 -9.43 -7.19
C THR A 44 3.81 -10.21 -7.93
N ASP A 45 4.88 -10.59 -7.22
CA ASP A 45 5.93 -11.47 -7.76
C ASP A 45 5.43 -12.91 -7.97
N SER A 46 4.56 -13.39 -7.07
CA SER A 46 4.01 -14.74 -7.12
C SER A 46 2.48 -14.75 -7.19
N ILE A 47 1.93 -15.69 -7.97
CA ILE A 47 0.49 -15.96 -8.05
C ILE A 47 -0.14 -16.44 -6.73
N LEU A 48 0.68 -16.76 -5.71
CA LEU A 48 0.21 -17.12 -4.37
C LEU A 48 0.03 -15.89 -3.47
N GLN A 49 0.59 -14.74 -3.85
CA GLN A 49 0.44 -13.49 -3.12
C GLN A 49 -0.81 -12.74 -3.56
N ARG A 50 -1.32 -11.90 -2.66
CA ARG A 50 -2.45 -10.99 -2.86
C ARG A 50 -2.07 -9.60 -2.39
N PHE A 51 -2.91 -8.61 -2.63
CA PHE A 51 -2.70 -7.25 -2.18
C PHE A 51 -3.59 -6.92 -0.99
N MET A 52 -2.98 -6.30 0.01
CA MET A 52 -3.65 -5.56 1.07
C MET A 52 -3.48 -4.07 0.79
N LEU A 53 -4.60 -3.35 0.76
CA LEU A 53 -4.66 -1.92 0.48
C LEU A 53 -5.19 -1.21 1.72
N ARG A 54 -4.52 -0.14 2.14
CA ARG A 54 -4.90 0.66 3.31
C ARG A 54 -4.63 2.14 3.09
N PHE A 55 -5.63 2.95 3.38
CA PHE A 55 -5.50 4.40 3.36
C PHE A 55 -5.04 4.92 4.72
N GLU A 56 -3.99 5.74 4.73
CA GLU A 56 -3.65 6.59 5.88
C GLU A 56 -4.29 7.98 5.76
N LYS A 57 -4.56 8.41 4.52
CA LYS A 57 -5.32 9.62 4.20
C LYS A 57 -6.25 9.29 3.03
N LEU A 58 -7.51 9.70 3.13
CA LEU A 58 -8.48 9.66 2.03
C LEU A 58 -9.40 10.87 2.16
N ALA A 59 -9.29 11.80 1.23
CA ALA A 59 -10.19 12.93 1.08
C ALA A 59 -10.27 13.28 -0.41
N LEU A 60 -11.35 12.88 -1.08
CA LEU A 60 -11.53 13.11 -2.52
C LEU A 60 -12.53 14.25 -2.76
N ASP A 61 -12.49 14.85 -3.95
CA ASP A 61 -13.60 15.68 -4.39
C ASP A 61 -14.84 14.82 -4.70
N CYS A 62 -16.03 15.43 -4.72
CA CYS A 62 -17.27 14.71 -5.01
C CYS A 62 -17.42 14.36 -6.50
N HIS A 63 -16.70 15.04 -7.38
CA HIS A 63 -16.60 14.68 -8.80
C HIS A 63 -15.44 13.73 -9.07
N ASP A 64 -14.49 13.61 -8.13
CA ASP A 64 -13.39 12.67 -8.22
C ASP A 64 -13.85 11.26 -7.87
N HIS A 65 -13.30 10.29 -8.59
CA HIS A 65 -13.52 8.87 -8.36
C HIS A 65 -12.21 8.11 -8.34
N LEU A 66 -11.96 7.39 -7.24
CA LEU A 66 -10.91 6.39 -7.14
C LEU A 66 -11.54 5.00 -7.09
N VAL A 67 -11.48 4.29 -8.22
CA VAL A 67 -12.08 2.97 -8.40
C VAL A 67 -11.01 1.90 -8.33
N ILE A 68 -11.22 0.87 -7.52
CA ILE A 68 -10.28 -0.25 -7.34
C ILE A 68 -10.89 -1.53 -7.89
N PHE A 69 -10.14 -2.23 -8.74
CA PHE A 69 -10.52 -3.50 -9.35
C PHE A 69 -9.61 -4.62 -8.83
N ASP A 70 -10.22 -5.75 -8.49
CA ASP A 70 -9.52 -6.99 -8.10
C ASP A 70 -9.11 -7.79 -9.34
N GLY A 71 -8.20 -7.23 -10.13
CA GLY A 71 -7.77 -7.81 -11.38
C GLY A 71 -6.81 -6.94 -12.17
N ALA A 72 -6.40 -7.45 -13.34
CA ALA A 72 -5.39 -6.83 -14.19
C ALA A 72 -5.89 -5.61 -14.98
N HIS A 73 -7.21 -5.40 -15.09
CA HIS A 73 -7.77 -4.33 -15.92
C HIS A 73 -8.92 -3.62 -15.20
N ALA A 74 -9.17 -2.37 -15.58
CA ALA A 74 -10.31 -1.57 -15.12
C ALA A 74 -11.60 -1.92 -15.91
N ILE A 75 -11.96 -3.21 -15.93
CA ILE A 75 -13.11 -3.74 -16.68
C ILE A 75 -13.98 -4.57 -15.74
N GLY A 76 -15.29 -4.39 -15.82
CA GLY A 76 -16.27 -5.14 -15.04
C GLY A 76 -16.65 -4.46 -13.72
N ASN A 77 -17.09 -5.26 -12.75
CA ASN A 77 -17.52 -4.73 -11.45
C ASN A 77 -16.30 -4.33 -10.60
N PRO A 78 -16.27 -3.10 -10.07
CA PRO A 78 -15.21 -2.68 -9.17
C PRO A 78 -15.36 -3.36 -7.81
N LYS A 79 -14.22 -3.50 -7.12
CA LYS A 79 -14.17 -3.96 -5.73
C LYS A 79 -14.60 -2.85 -4.78
N VAL A 80 -14.20 -1.61 -5.06
CA VAL A 80 -14.70 -0.41 -4.39
C VAL A 80 -14.66 0.78 -5.34
N ASP A 81 -15.58 1.71 -5.14
CA ASP A 81 -15.67 3.00 -5.82
C ASP A 81 -15.73 4.08 -4.75
N LEU A 82 -14.71 4.93 -4.71
CA LEU A 82 -14.50 5.93 -3.65
C LEU A 82 -14.64 7.34 -4.22
N SER A 83 -15.33 8.20 -3.46
CA SER A 83 -15.48 9.62 -3.74
C SER A 83 -15.51 10.42 -2.42
N CYS A 84 -15.96 11.67 -2.40
CA CYS A 84 -15.90 12.55 -1.22
C CYS A 84 -16.61 12.03 0.03
N GLY A 85 -17.64 11.19 -0.11
CA GLY A 85 -18.34 10.58 1.02
C GLY A 85 -17.57 9.43 1.68
N SER A 86 -16.47 8.98 1.08
CA SER A 86 -15.67 7.87 1.58
C SER A 86 -14.56 8.36 2.50
N THR A 87 -14.53 7.89 3.74
CA THR A 87 -13.41 8.13 4.66
C THR A 87 -12.53 6.89 4.80
N HIS A 88 -11.25 7.07 5.14
CA HIS A 88 -10.34 5.93 5.33
C HIS A 88 -10.84 4.96 6.43
N SER A 89 -11.51 5.48 7.47
CA SER A 89 -12.09 4.69 8.57
C SER A 89 -13.25 3.81 8.10
N ASP A 90 -14.10 4.32 7.21
CA ASP A 90 -15.26 3.59 6.70
C ASP A 90 -14.86 2.53 5.68
N VAL A 91 -13.84 2.82 4.87
CA VAL A 91 -13.32 1.89 3.86
C VAL A 91 -12.57 0.73 4.49
N GLY A 92 -11.84 0.99 5.58
CA GLY A 92 -11.04 -0.02 6.27
C GLY A 92 -9.93 -0.61 5.40
N VAL A 93 -9.63 -1.90 5.61
CA VAL A 93 -8.59 -2.62 4.86
C VAL A 93 -9.22 -3.40 3.72
N ILE A 94 -8.70 -3.22 2.51
CA ILE A 94 -9.18 -3.90 1.30
C ILE A 94 -8.20 -5.03 0.94
N PHE A 95 -8.72 -6.25 0.80
CA PHE A 95 -7.92 -7.43 0.43
C PHE A 95 -8.31 -7.97 -0.95
N THR A 96 -7.35 -8.15 -1.85
CA THR A 96 -7.60 -8.73 -3.18
C THR A 96 -7.66 -10.26 -3.15
N GLN A 97 -8.39 -10.85 -4.08
CA GLN A 97 -8.46 -12.30 -4.32
C GLN A 97 -7.56 -12.73 -5.46
N THR A 98 -7.16 -11.80 -6.32
CA THR A 98 -6.20 -12.04 -7.41
C THR A 98 -4.81 -11.48 -7.05
N ASN A 99 -3.82 -11.88 -7.83
CA ASN A 99 -2.44 -11.39 -7.72
C ASN A 99 -2.23 -10.06 -8.48
N PHE A 100 -3.31 -9.43 -8.94
CA PHE A 100 -3.32 -8.15 -9.61
C PHE A 100 -4.24 -7.17 -8.87
N VAL A 101 -3.95 -5.88 -8.96
CA VAL A 101 -4.87 -4.83 -8.56
C VAL A 101 -4.78 -3.69 -9.56
N THR A 102 -5.93 -3.17 -9.98
CA THR A 102 -6.00 -2.03 -10.91
C THR A 102 -6.73 -0.88 -10.25
N LEU A 103 -6.14 0.30 -10.31
CA LEU A 103 -6.69 1.53 -9.79
C LEU A 103 -7.03 2.42 -10.98
N LYS A 104 -8.27 2.88 -11.05
CA LYS A 104 -8.68 3.94 -11.96
C LYS A 104 -8.95 5.20 -11.14
N TYR A 105 -8.16 6.25 -11.36
CA TYR A 105 -8.35 7.54 -10.71
C TYR A 105 -8.74 8.57 -11.78
N THR A 106 -9.95 9.10 -11.64
CA THR A 106 -10.49 10.14 -12.52
C THR A 106 -10.82 11.37 -11.72
N THR A 107 -10.33 12.52 -12.18
CA THR A 107 -10.56 13.82 -11.54
C THR A 107 -11.12 14.85 -12.51
N ASP A 108 -11.81 15.85 -11.96
CA ASP A 108 -12.37 16.97 -12.71
C ASP A 108 -11.33 18.10 -12.89
N ASP A 109 -11.77 19.27 -13.37
CA ASP A 109 -10.89 20.41 -13.62
C ASP A 109 -10.46 21.16 -12.36
N SER A 110 -11.00 20.82 -11.19
CA SER A 110 -10.69 21.48 -9.93
C SER A 110 -10.89 20.61 -8.68
N SER A 111 -9.79 20.17 -8.07
CA SER A 111 -9.84 19.61 -6.71
C SER A 111 -9.62 20.72 -5.64
N PRO A 112 -10.46 20.77 -4.58
CA PRO A 112 -10.22 21.62 -3.41
C PRO A 112 -8.86 21.39 -2.76
N GLN A 113 -8.28 22.47 -2.21
CA GLN A 113 -7.00 22.38 -1.50
C GLN A 113 -7.13 21.46 -0.27
N GLY A 114 -6.23 20.49 -0.16
CA GLY A 114 -6.20 19.52 0.93
C GLY A 114 -6.75 18.14 0.54
N ASN A 115 -7.43 18.03 -0.60
CA ASN A 115 -7.82 16.75 -1.17
C ASN A 115 -6.61 15.92 -1.60
N GLY A 116 -6.87 14.64 -1.88
CA GLY A 116 -5.89 13.62 -2.18
C GLY A 116 -5.88 12.50 -1.15
N PHE A 117 -4.98 11.55 -1.37
CA PHE A 117 -4.92 10.33 -0.58
C PHE A 117 -3.49 9.84 -0.41
N ARG A 118 -3.27 9.05 0.65
CA ARG A 118 -2.05 8.28 0.87
C ARG A 118 -2.46 6.83 1.05
N LEU A 119 -2.23 6.03 0.01
CA LEU A 119 -2.60 4.62 -0.08
C LEU A 119 -1.34 3.76 0.02
N ILE A 120 -1.33 2.86 1.00
CA ILE A 120 -0.33 1.82 1.14
C ILE A 120 -0.86 0.56 0.46
N ILE A 121 -0.06 -0.02 -0.44
CA ILE A 121 -0.35 -1.26 -1.16
C ILE A 121 0.75 -2.25 -0.80
N THR A 122 0.39 -3.39 -0.20
CA THR A 122 1.34 -4.42 0.23
C THR A 122 1.00 -5.77 -0.39
N ALA A 123 1.96 -6.42 -1.03
CA ALA A 123 1.87 -7.81 -1.43
C ALA A 123 2.09 -8.72 -0.21
N TYR A 124 1.13 -9.59 0.08
CA TYR A 124 1.19 -10.52 1.21
C TYR A 124 0.79 -11.94 0.82
N LYS A 125 1.17 -12.92 1.64
CA LYS A 125 0.66 -14.30 1.59
C LYS A 125 0.16 -14.72 2.97
N TYR A 126 -0.86 -15.57 3.01
CA TYR A 126 -1.39 -16.12 4.25
C TYR A 126 -0.69 -17.45 4.57
N ILE A 127 -0.13 -17.56 5.78
CA ILE A 127 0.73 -18.69 6.19
C ILE A 127 -0.12 -19.94 6.51
N GLN A 128 -1.34 -19.75 6.99
CA GLN A 128 -2.26 -20.82 7.39
C GLN A 128 -3.51 -20.84 6.49
N PRO A 129 -4.27 -21.94 6.34
CA PRO A 129 -3.97 -23.30 6.74
C PRO A 129 -3.03 -24.02 5.75
N LEU A 130 -2.45 -23.32 4.77
CA LEU A 130 -1.68 -23.93 3.68
C LEU A 130 -0.29 -24.45 4.07
N GLY A 131 0.15 -24.23 5.31
CA GLY A 131 1.50 -24.63 5.77
C GLY A 131 2.62 -23.94 4.98
N LEU A 132 2.33 -22.77 4.40
CA LEU A 132 3.29 -22.03 3.59
C LEU A 132 4.33 -21.40 4.50
N GLN A 133 5.60 -21.71 4.26
CA GLN A 133 6.68 -21.04 4.99
C GLN A 133 6.76 -19.56 4.59
N CYS A 134 6.75 -18.69 5.59
CA CYS A 134 7.20 -17.32 5.43
C CYS A 134 8.72 -17.33 5.33
N ARG A 135 9.24 -17.08 4.11
CA ARG A 135 10.69 -17.05 3.85
C ARG A 135 11.30 -15.68 4.16
N ASP A 136 10.47 -14.68 4.35
CA ASP A 136 10.84 -13.28 4.42
C ASP A 136 10.49 -12.74 5.82
N PHE A 137 9.38 -12.03 5.99
CA PHE A 137 8.97 -11.48 7.28
C PHE A 137 7.51 -11.82 7.63
N GLU A 138 7.31 -12.38 8.83
CA GLU A 138 6.00 -12.74 9.37
C GLU A 138 5.51 -11.66 10.34
N CYS A 139 4.43 -10.99 9.94
CA CYS A 139 3.69 -10.04 10.75
C CYS A 139 3.00 -10.75 11.94
N LEU A 140 2.69 -10.02 13.01
CA LEU A 140 1.99 -10.57 14.18
C LEU A 140 0.56 -11.04 13.85
N ASN A 141 -0.04 -10.51 12.79
CA ASN A 141 -1.33 -10.94 12.25
C ASN A 141 -1.26 -12.14 11.27
N SER A 142 -0.13 -12.87 11.25
CA SER A 142 0.09 -14.06 10.39
C SER A 142 0.12 -13.79 8.88
N PHE A 143 0.25 -12.51 8.47
CA PHE A 143 0.61 -12.17 7.10
C PHE A 143 2.12 -12.31 6.92
N CYS A 144 2.52 -12.82 5.76
CA CYS A 144 3.91 -12.80 5.36
C CYS A 144 4.11 -11.79 4.22
N ILE A 145 5.00 -10.84 4.44
CA ILE A 145 5.35 -9.78 3.49
C ILE A 145 6.84 -9.90 3.12
N SER A 146 7.30 -9.12 2.15
CA SER A 146 8.73 -9.07 1.82
C SER A 146 9.52 -8.41 2.96
N GLY A 147 10.66 -9.00 3.34
CA GLY A 147 11.55 -8.44 4.37
C GLY A 147 12.24 -7.14 3.94
N ASN A 148 12.04 -6.72 2.68
CA ASN A 148 12.51 -5.44 2.16
C ASN A 148 11.55 -4.27 2.47
N LEU A 149 10.48 -4.54 3.21
CA LEU A 149 9.45 -3.61 3.68
C LEU A 149 9.51 -3.42 5.20
N THR A 150 10.53 -3.92 5.88
CA THR A 150 10.68 -3.76 7.33
C THR A 150 11.58 -2.59 7.66
N CYS A 151 11.26 -1.86 8.72
CA CYS A 151 12.01 -0.71 9.22
C CYS A 151 12.16 0.42 8.20
N ASP A 152 11.15 0.62 7.34
CA ASP A 152 11.16 1.66 6.31
C ASP A 152 10.22 2.83 6.57
N GLY A 153 9.63 2.88 7.77
CA GLY A 153 8.74 3.93 8.24
C GLY A 153 7.31 3.81 7.71
N VAL A 154 6.96 2.71 7.03
CA VAL A 154 5.63 2.46 6.50
C VAL A 154 5.09 1.16 7.08
N ASN A 155 3.92 1.21 7.69
CA ASN A 155 3.29 0.01 8.24
C ASN A 155 2.64 -0.83 7.13
N HIS A 156 3.40 -1.77 6.59
CA HIS A 156 3.00 -2.75 5.58
C HIS A 156 2.26 -3.93 6.15
N CYS A 157 2.48 -4.30 7.42
CA CYS A 157 1.76 -5.40 8.04
C CYS A 157 0.30 -5.04 8.40
N GLY A 158 0.00 -3.76 8.56
CA GLY A 158 -1.28 -3.28 9.10
C GLY A 158 -1.31 -3.25 10.63
N ASP A 159 -0.53 -4.10 11.30
CA ASP A 159 -0.36 -4.18 12.76
C ASP A 159 0.92 -3.51 13.28
N ASN A 160 1.70 -2.88 12.39
CA ASN A 160 2.94 -2.16 12.68
C ASN A 160 4.12 -3.05 13.14
N SER A 161 3.99 -4.37 13.07
CA SER A 161 5.03 -5.27 13.56
C SER A 161 6.33 -5.20 12.74
N ASP A 162 6.24 -4.84 11.47
CA ASP A 162 7.34 -4.55 10.54
C ASP A 162 8.18 -3.33 10.89
N GLU A 163 7.67 -2.44 11.75
CA GLU A 163 8.33 -1.18 12.15
C GLU A 163 8.73 -1.16 13.64
N THR A 164 8.74 -2.32 14.28
CA THR A 164 8.99 -2.46 15.73
C THR A 164 10.17 -3.37 16.03
N SER A 165 10.41 -3.63 17.32
CA SER A 165 11.38 -4.62 17.76
C SER A 165 11.10 -6.04 17.25
N HIS A 166 9.86 -6.35 16.82
CA HIS A 166 9.53 -7.64 16.19
C HIS A 166 10.30 -7.84 14.87
N ALA A 167 10.50 -6.78 14.09
CA ALA A 167 11.37 -6.77 12.92
C ALA A 167 12.85 -6.46 13.23
N LEU A 168 13.22 -6.40 14.51
CA LEU A 168 14.55 -6.00 14.98
C LEU A 168 14.97 -4.62 14.46
N CYS A 169 14.01 -3.73 14.23
CA CYS A 169 14.31 -2.34 13.85
C CYS A 169 15.11 -1.68 14.97
N ILE A 170 16.30 -1.21 14.65
CA ILE A 170 17.09 -0.39 15.58
C ILE A 170 16.44 0.99 15.61
N GLY A 171 15.47 1.15 16.51
CA GLY A 171 15.12 2.48 16.97
C GLY A 171 16.39 3.12 17.53
N THR A 172 16.60 4.40 17.24
CA THR A 172 17.66 5.25 17.82
C THR A 172 17.61 5.39 19.35
N THR A 173 16.98 4.47 20.08
CA THR A 173 17.22 4.29 21.50
C THR A 173 18.39 3.32 21.66
N LEU A 174 19.60 3.87 21.63
CA LEU A 174 20.77 3.23 22.23
C LEU A 174 20.35 2.64 23.58
N PRO A 175 20.53 1.33 23.83
CA PRO A 175 20.61 0.88 25.21
C PRO A 175 21.91 1.51 25.73
N SER A 176 21.79 2.55 26.57
CA SER A 176 22.86 2.86 27.50
C SER A 176 22.94 1.66 28.44
N VAL A 177 23.65 0.63 28.01
CA VAL A 177 24.24 -0.36 28.90
C VAL A 177 25.22 0.46 29.73
N VAL A 178 24.74 0.94 30.88
CA VAL A 178 25.57 1.43 31.95
C VAL A 178 26.46 0.25 32.32
N ALA A 179 27.68 0.25 31.78
CA ALA A 179 28.74 -0.59 32.29
C ALA A 179 28.92 -0.19 33.75
N THR A 180 28.50 -1.05 34.67
CA THR A 180 28.89 -0.98 36.08
C THR A 180 30.34 -1.43 36.18
N PRO A 181 31.29 -0.56 36.55
CA PRO A 181 32.57 -1.04 37.05
C PRO A 181 32.34 -1.49 38.49
N GLY A 182 32.63 -2.77 38.72
CA GLY A 182 32.65 -3.33 40.06
C GLY A 182 33.49 -2.49 41.03
N GLN A 183 33.00 -2.45 42.25
CA GLN A 183 33.76 -2.18 43.47
C GLN A 183 35.10 -2.93 43.46
N PRO A 184 36.13 -2.36 44.09
CA PRO A 184 36.26 -2.55 45.54
C PRO A 184 36.24 -1.26 46.36
#